data_AF-A0A0D3KR77-F1
#
_entry.id   AF-A0A0D3KR77-F1
#
_cell.length_a   1.000
_cell.length_b   1.000
_cell.length_c   1.000
_cell.angle_alpha   90.00
_cell.angle_beta   90.00
_cell.angle_gamma   90.00
#
_symmetry.space_group_name_H-M   'P 1'
#
loop_
_entity.id
_entity.type
_entity.pdbx_description
1 polymer ?
#
loop_
_entity_poly.entity_id
_entity_poly.type
_entity_poly.pdbx_seq_one_letter_code
_entity_poly.pdbx_strand_id
1 'polypeptide(L)'
;MPDGRLFTPCGRVGSSGLDAEVCFEELPALAATVKSTRGAGDSFVAGAAWGLLRAPTLDLANTDTVRAALRAGLRAAQLTVQSDAAISVEVSADRLEPALAGAA
;
A
#
# COMPACT_ATOMS: atom_id res chain seq x y z
N MET A 1 22.17 17.94 -4.19
CA MET A 1 20.85 17.28 -4.22
C MET A 1 21.14 15.79 -4.32
N PRO A 2 21.00 14.96 -3.27
CA PRO A 2 21.14 13.53 -3.44
C PRO A 2 19.89 13.01 -4.16
N ASP A 3 20.11 12.29 -5.25
CA ASP A 3 19.06 11.65 -6.04
C ASP A 3 18.27 10.69 -5.15
N GLY A 4 16.95 10.86 -5.10
CA GLY A 4 16.01 10.17 -4.19
C GLY A 4 15.85 8.66 -4.43
N ARG A 5 16.94 7.93 -4.56
CA ARG A 5 16.95 6.47 -4.55
C ARG A 5 16.76 6.02 -3.10
N LEU A 6 15.52 5.70 -2.76
CA LEU A 6 15.22 4.89 -1.58
C LEU A 6 16.09 3.64 -1.62
N PHE A 7 16.91 3.46 -0.59
CA PHE A 7 17.61 2.21 -0.36
C PHE A 7 16.55 1.13 -0.07
N THR A 8 16.48 0.11 -0.90
CA THR A 8 15.71 -1.12 -0.63
C THR A 8 16.69 -2.16 -0.10
N PRO A 9 16.86 -2.33 1.23
CA PRO A 9 17.63 -3.45 1.74
C PRO A 9 16.81 -4.73 1.51
N CYS A 10 17.14 -5.47 0.46
CA CYS A 10 16.71 -6.86 0.32
C CYS A 10 17.68 -7.73 1.12
N GLY A 11 17.19 -8.32 2.21
CA GLY A 11 17.92 -9.22 3.07
C GLY A 11 17.48 -10.66 2.84
N ARG A 12 18.42 -11.61 2.93
CA ARG A 12 18.08 -13.04 2.93
C ARG A 12 17.70 -13.44 4.35
N VAL A 13 16.45 -13.83 4.58
CA VAL A 13 16.01 -14.33 5.90
C VAL A 13 15.97 -15.85 5.86
N GLY A 14 17.01 -16.48 6.40
CA GLY A 14 17.09 -17.93 6.51
C GLY A 14 16.36 -18.44 7.76
N SER A 15 15.22 -19.08 7.56
CA SER A 15 14.60 -19.94 8.56
C SER A 15 13.96 -21.13 7.84
N SER A 16 14.66 -22.27 7.87
CA SER A 16 14.14 -23.59 7.46
C SER A 16 13.77 -23.74 5.98
N GLY A 17 14.78 -23.83 5.10
CA GLY A 17 14.67 -24.50 3.80
C GLY A 17 13.98 -23.76 2.65
N LEU A 18 13.47 -22.55 2.87
CA LEU A 18 13.02 -21.64 1.82
C LEU A 18 13.86 -20.37 1.92
N ASP A 19 14.86 -20.22 1.04
CA ASP A 19 15.58 -18.96 0.87
C ASP A 19 14.59 -17.94 0.28
N ALA A 20 13.85 -17.24 1.13
CA ALA A 20 13.03 -16.11 0.74
C ALA A 20 13.87 -14.84 0.83
N GLU A 21 14.04 -14.17 -0.31
CA GLU A 21 14.56 -12.82 -0.34
C GLU A 21 13.46 -11.88 0.18
N VAL A 22 13.74 -11.21 1.30
CA VAL A 22 12.81 -10.27 1.92
C VAL A 22 13.29 -8.87 1.57
N CYS A 23 12.52 -8.16 0.75
CA CYS A 23 12.76 -6.77 0.44
C CYS A 23 12.00 -5.86 1.40
N PHE A 24 12.71 -4.95 2.05
CA PHE A 24 12.10 -3.89 2.84
C PHE A 24 12.03 -2.62 1.99
N GLU A 25 10.83 -2.07 1.86
CA GLU A 25 10.59 -0.79 1.23
C GLU A 25 9.86 0.14 2.20
N GLU A 26 10.34 1.37 2.30
CA GLU A 26 9.65 2.42 3.03
C GLU A 26 8.70 3.18 2.09
N LEU A 27 7.42 3.23 2.46
CA LEU A 27 6.44 4.04 1.74
C LEU A 27 6.01 5.20 2.64
N PRO A 28 6.24 6.46 2.22
CA PRO A 28 5.90 7.61 3.04
C PRO A 28 4.39 7.70 3.23
N ALA A 29 3.97 8.04 4.44
CA ALA A 29 2.58 8.31 4.74
C ALA A 29 2.07 9.51 3.91
N LEU A 30 0.81 9.45 3.51
CA LEU A 30 0.16 10.55 2.82
C LEU A 30 -0.30 11.61 3.83
N ALA A 31 0.00 12.88 3.56
CA ALA A 31 -0.42 13.99 4.41
C ALA A 31 -1.95 14.02 4.57
N ALA A 32 -2.44 14.15 5.80
CA ALA A 32 -3.87 14.15 6.11
C ALA A 32 -4.19 15.01 7.34
N THR A 33 -5.36 15.65 7.34
CA THR A 33 -5.95 16.21 8.56
C THR A 33 -6.64 15.09 9.33
N VAL A 34 -6.05 14.66 10.44
CA VAL A 34 -6.56 13.52 11.22
C VAL A 34 -7.76 13.96 12.07
N LYS A 35 -8.90 13.30 11.88
CA LYS A 35 -10.09 13.38 12.74
C LYS A 35 -10.19 12.19 13.69
N SER A 36 -9.98 10.97 13.17
CA SER A 36 -9.99 9.71 13.92
C SER A 36 -8.98 8.76 13.32
N THR A 37 -8.46 7.80 14.09
CA THR A 37 -7.57 6.74 13.58
C THR A 37 -8.25 5.37 13.55
N ARG A 38 -9.49 5.28 14.02
CA ARG A 38 -10.23 4.01 14.09
C ARG A 38 -10.42 3.45 12.68
N GLY A 39 -10.09 2.16 12.51
CA GLY A 39 -10.23 1.44 11.25
C GLY A 39 -9.27 1.87 10.13
N ALA A 40 -8.31 2.77 10.39
CA ALA A 40 -7.33 3.17 9.39
C ALA A 40 -6.42 2.01 8.96
N GLY A 41 -6.07 1.11 9.89
CA GLY A 41 -5.32 -0.11 9.60
C GLY A 41 -6.12 -1.11 8.76
N ASP A 42 -7.38 -1.35 9.11
CA ASP A 42 -8.26 -2.22 8.33
C ASP A 42 -8.49 -1.67 6.92
N SER A 43 -8.64 -0.35 6.81
CA SER A 43 -8.79 0.35 5.52
C SER A 43 -7.52 0.28 4.68
N PHE A 44 -6.34 0.36 5.31
CA PHE A 44 -5.07 0.11 4.63
C PHE A 44 -5.02 -1.29 4.02
N VAL A 45 -5.30 -2.31 4.83
CA VAL A 45 -5.27 -3.72 4.38
C VAL A 45 -6.31 -3.97 3.28
N ALA A 46 -7.53 -3.46 3.45
CA ALA A 46 -8.60 -3.59 2.47
C ALA A 46 -8.25 -2.90 1.15
N GLY A 47 -7.70 -1.68 1.19
CA GLY A 47 -7.26 -0.97 0.00
C GLY A 47 -6.11 -1.66 -0.72
N ALA A 48 -5.15 -2.23 0.02
CA ALA A 48 -4.06 -3.00 -0.55
C ALA A 48 -4.55 -4.31 -1.18
N ALA A 49 -5.43 -5.05 -0.50
CA ALA A 49 -6.04 -6.25 -1.06
C ALA A 49 -6.85 -5.95 -2.33
N TRP A 50 -7.62 -4.85 -2.34
CA TRP A 50 -8.33 -4.40 -3.52
C TRP A 50 -7.38 -4.10 -4.69
N GLY A 51 -6.26 -3.42 -4.43
CA GLY A 51 -5.25 -3.13 -5.44
C GLY A 51 -4.63 -4.40 -6.05
N LEU A 52 -4.32 -5.40 -5.22
CA LEU A 52 -3.81 -6.70 -5.69
C LEU A 52 -4.84 -7.45 -6.53
N LEU A 53 -6.10 -7.47 -6.13
CA LEU A 53 -7.19 -8.13 -6.86
C LEU A 53 -7.51 -7.49 -8.21
N ARG A 54 -7.12 -6.22 -8.39
CA ARG A 54 -7.33 -5.45 -9.63
C ARG A 54 -6.11 -5.39 -10.53
N ALA A 55 -4.97 -5.92 -10.07
CA ALA A 55 -3.78 -6.01 -10.90
C ALA A 55 -4.06 -6.92 -12.11
N PRO A 56 -3.63 -6.53 -13.34
CA PRO A 56 -3.85 -7.34 -14.55
C PRO A 56 -3.19 -8.72 -14.45
N THR A 57 -2.07 -8.80 -13.74
CA THR A 57 -1.38 -10.04 -13.37
C THR A 57 -1.01 -9.97 -11.90
N LEU A 58 -1.50 -10.93 -11.11
CA LEU A 58 -1.10 -11.07 -9.71
C LEU A 58 0.27 -11.75 -9.64
N ASP A 59 1.32 -10.95 -9.72
CA ASP A 59 2.69 -11.39 -9.47
C ASP A 59 3.21 -10.72 -8.19
N LEU A 60 3.25 -11.49 -7.10
CA LEU A 60 3.77 -11.00 -5.82
C LEU A 60 5.30 -10.91 -5.80
N ALA A 61 6.00 -11.48 -6.78
CA ALA A 61 7.42 -11.25 -6.99
C ALA A 61 7.68 -9.91 -7.70
N ASN A 62 6.67 -9.37 -8.39
CA ASN A 62 6.73 -8.03 -8.97
C ASN A 62 6.49 -6.96 -7.89
N THR A 63 7.58 -6.38 -7.40
CA THR A 63 7.56 -5.35 -6.37
C THR A 63 6.80 -4.09 -6.78
N ASP A 64 6.68 -3.77 -8.07
CA ASP A 64 5.89 -2.61 -8.53
C ASP A 64 4.38 -2.84 -8.38
N THR A 65 3.91 -4.08 -8.60
CA THR A 65 2.51 -4.46 -8.37
C THR A 65 2.16 -4.38 -6.89
N VAL A 66 3.06 -4.92 -6.04
CA VAL A 66 2.90 -4.84 -4.59
C VAL A 66 2.95 -3.39 -4.11
N ARG A 67 3.88 -2.57 -4.61
CA ARG A 67 4.00 -1.14 -4.30
C ARG A 67 2.75 -0.36 -4.67
N ALA A 68 2.19 -0.59 -5.85
CA ALA A 68 0.96 0.07 -6.29
C ALA A 68 -0.24 -0.30 -5.41
N ALA A 69 -0.36 -1.58 -5.04
CA ALA A 69 -1.36 -2.03 -4.09
C ALA A 69 -1.20 -1.39 -2.71
N LEU A 70 0.02 -1.35 -2.16
CA LEU A 70 0.30 -0.69 -0.88
C LEU A 70 -0.03 0.81 -0.92
N ARG A 71 0.20 1.50 -2.06
CA ARG A 71 -0.23 2.89 -2.25
C ARG A 71 -1.75 3.06 -2.26
N ALA A 72 -2.49 2.11 -2.84
CA ALA A 72 -3.96 2.10 -2.74
C ALA A 72 -4.41 1.92 -1.29
N GLY A 73 -3.75 1.05 -0.53
CA GLY A 73 -3.94 0.92 0.92
C GLY A 73 -3.67 2.23 1.67
N LEU A 74 -2.54 2.89 1.43
CA LEU A 74 -2.21 4.18 2.06
C LEU A 74 -3.27 5.25 1.75
N ARG A 75 -3.80 5.26 0.52
CA ARG A 75 -4.88 6.18 0.12
C ARG A 75 -6.18 5.89 0.86
N ALA A 76 -6.56 4.61 1.00
CA ALA A 76 -7.74 4.22 1.75
C ALA A 76 -7.62 4.59 3.25
N ALA A 77 -6.46 4.34 3.86
CA ALA A 77 -6.18 4.75 5.23
C ALA A 77 -6.21 6.28 5.39
N GLN A 78 -5.63 7.02 4.45
CA GLN A 78 -5.64 8.49 4.45
C GLN A 78 -7.06 9.05 4.42
N LEU A 79 -7.95 8.49 3.61
CA LEU A 79 -9.35 8.90 3.54
C LEU A 79 -10.11 8.55 4.84
N THR A 80 -9.76 7.42 5.44
CA THR A 80 -10.38 6.95 6.69
C THR A 80 -10.00 7.85 7.85
N VAL A 81 -8.73 8.26 7.96
CA VAL A 81 -8.32 9.13 9.07
C VAL A 81 -8.93 10.54 9.01
N GLN A 82 -9.45 10.95 7.85
CA GLN A 82 -10.15 12.23 7.64
C GLN A 82 -11.66 12.14 7.93
N SER A 83 -12.13 10.98 8.41
CA SER A 83 -13.52 10.65 8.72
C SER A 83 -13.67 10.26 10.19
N ASP A 84 -14.87 10.43 10.75
CA ASP A 84 -15.21 9.91 12.08
C ASP A 84 -15.68 8.45 12.05
N ALA A 85 -15.93 7.90 10.85
CA ALA A 85 -16.36 6.53 10.65
C ALA A 85 -15.16 5.57 10.67
N ALA A 86 -15.29 4.44 11.36
CA ALA A 86 -14.28 3.37 11.34
C ALA A 86 -14.14 2.74 9.94
N ILE A 87 -15.22 2.77 9.15
CA ILE A 87 -15.23 2.38 7.74
C ILE A 87 -15.99 3.48 7.01
N SER A 88 -15.30 4.29 6.21
CA SER A 88 -15.97 5.26 5.34
C SER A 88 -16.74 4.49 4.26
N VAL A 89 -18.07 4.52 4.35
CA VAL A 89 -18.99 3.76 3.48
C VAL A 89 -18.93 4.23 2.01
N GLU A 90 -18.20 5.30 1.71
CA GLU A 90 -18.12 5.94 0.38
C GLU A 90 -16.68 6.12 -0.15
N VAL A 91 -15.81 5.12 -0.01
CA VAL A 91 -14.58 5.09 -0.82
C VAL A 91 -14.92 4.48 -2.18
N SER A 92 -15.32 5.33 -3.14
CA SER A 92 -15.54 4.90 -4.52
C SER A 92 -14.23 4.46 -5.18
N ALA A 93 -14.30 3.50 -6.09
CA ALA A 93 -13.14 2.97 -6.82
C ALA A 93 -12.31 4.10 -7.47
N ASP A 94 -12.97 5.12 -8.02
CA ASP A 94 -12.35 6.29 -8.66
C ASP A 94 -11.35 7.04 -7.76
N ARG A 95 -11.47 6.91 -6.43
CA ARG A 95 -10.54 7.54 -5.47
C ARG A 95 -9.28 6.72 -5.21
N LEU A 96 -9.26 5.45 -5.63
CA LEU A 96 -8.16 4.51 -5.46
C LEU A 96 -7.42 4.22 -6.78
N GLU A 97 -8.10 4.29 -7.92
CA GLU A 97 -7.54 4.08 -9.27
C GLU A 97 -6.26 4.91 -9.59
N PRO A 98 -6.09 6.17 -9.14
CA PRO A 98 -4.85 6.91 -9.37
C PRO A 98 -3.60 6.25 -8.79
N ALA A 99 -3.74 5.38 -7.77
CA ALA A 99 -2.63 4.64 -7.18
C ALA A 99 -2.17 3.44 -8.04
N LEU A 100 -3.05 2.93 -8.92
CA LEU A 100 -2.80 1.77 -9.79
C LEU A 100 -2.20 2.15 -11.15
N ALA A 101 -2.42 3.39 -11.61
CA ALA A 101 -1.96 3.86 -12.92
C ALA A 101 -0.42 3.88 -13.10
N GLY A 102 0.36 3.73 -12.03
CA GLY A 102 1.83 3.67 -12.07
C GLY A 102 2.43 2.26 -12.13
N ALA A 103 1.60 1.22 -12.28
CA ALA A 103 2.00 -0.19 -12.21
C ALA A 103 2.08 -0.90 -13.58
N ALA A 104 1.89 -0.16 -14.68
CA ALA A 104 1.86 -0.67 -16.06
C ALA A 104 3.16 -0.39 -16.81
#